data_AF-A0A5E4INC2-F1
#
_entry.id   AF-A0A5E4INC2-F1
#
_cell.length_a   1.000
_cell.length_b   1.000
_cell.length_c   1.000
_cell.angle_alpha   90.00
_cell.angle_beta   90.00
_cell.angle_gamma   90.00
#
_symmetry.space_group_name_H-M   'P 1'
#
loop_
_entity.id
_entity.type
_entity.pdbx_description
1 polymer ?
#
loop_
_entity_poly.entity_id
_entity_poly.type
_entity_poly.pdbx_seq_one_letter_code
_entity_poly.pdbx_strand_id
1 'polypeptide(L)'
;MTNYFDKKNLIMLGALVIVLAFLIEPLASSPRNGSGTGVTTGTGTQLNASAKKIAGIALVNATVTEYQPSIRVVNYAQVKGEIKKLQDEGIATYTTPVSANEIIVNLVKGDDVPAAALRLQKENVTTLASVILTPPSSFEVTTVQGKMNASTEMISGEIDATVPIGEQLQLRLAGNVQDGVLMDIASIDLIPVRKNIALRATLKEKSRLNEQIGVAWEKRDQFTDNSISALVTGELDNATVKTYISDAVAFKAPMPSNKTLLSILASNYTWIEKINVSGKEVLGVGDRGIAVYHNFTDKQKIIDDLAIYNVTVSFPETVVEVNYSASGNESKTLSQVLTEANISTTVQTQGVVGKMEIANDVITDETGRDYIVGQKEFESVIPADTAIGQSVAFSMEVNVVANRIVKINSADFMGRLGTG
;
A
#
# COMPACT_ATOMS: atom_id res chain seq x y z
N MET A 1 0.73 -58.33 -18.81
CA MET A 1 0.68 -56.98 -19.39
C MET A 1 -0.31 -56.18 -18.57
N THR A 2 0.17 -55.41 -17.60
CA THR A 2 -0.67 -54.71 -16.63
C THR A 2 -0.75 -53.25 -17.06
N ASN A 3 -1.91 -52.85 -17.58
CA ASN A 3 -2.21 -51.48 -18.01
C ASN A 3 -2.20 -50.55 -16.80
N TYR A 4 -1.11 -49.81 -16.62
CA TYR A 4 -0.93 -48.84 -15.55
C TYR A 4 -1.12 -47.41 -16.09
N PHE A 5 -2.36 -47.04 -16.37
CA PHE A 5 -2.77 -45.64 -16.35
C PHE A 5 -4.17 -45.54 -15.75
N ASP A 6 -4.19 -45.42 -14.42
CA ASP A 6 -5.40 -45.13 -13.67
C ASP A 6 -5.96 -43.77 -14.13
N LYS A 7 -7.28 -43.68 -14.33
CA LYS A 7 -7.94 -42.46 -14.85
C LYS A 7 -7.63 -41.22 -14.01
N LYS A 8 -7.35 -41.41 -12.71
CA LYS A 8 -6.88 -40.34 -11.82
C LYS A 8 -5.51 -39.79 -12.18
N ASN A 9 -4.57 -40.62 -12.63
CA ASN A 9 -3.25 -40.18 -13.08
C ASN A 9 -3.32 -39.43 -14.40
N LEU A 10 -4.26 -39.78 -15.28
CA LEU A 10 -4.48 -39.06 -16.53
C LEU A 10 -5.06 -37.65 -16.29
N ILE A 11 -5.96 -37.52 -15.31
CA ILE A 11 -6.55 -36.23 -14.90
C ILE A 11 -5.52 -35.37 -14.17
N MET A 12 -4.68 -35.94 -13.32
CA MET A 12 -3.56 -35.21 -12.70
C MET A 12 -2.54 -34.74 -13.75
N LEU A 13 -2.24 -35.56 -14.76
CA LEU A 13 -1.36 -35.16 -15.87
C LEU A 13 -1.98 -34.03 -16.69
N GLY A 14 -3.29 -34.10 -16.98
CA GLY A 14 -4.03 -33.04 -17.68
C GLY A 14 -4.06 -31.72 -16.90
N ALA A 15 -4.29 -31.77 -15.58
CA ALA A 15 -4.24 -30.60 -14.71
C ALA A 15 -2.84 -29.98 -14.63
N LEU A 16 -1.79 -30.82 -14.59
CA LEU A 16 -0.39 -30.36 -14.62
C LEU A 16 -0.06 -29.64 -15.94
N VAL A 17 -0.57 -30.15 -17.07
CA VAL A 17 -0.38 -29.53 -18.40
C VAL A 17 -1.13 -28.20 -18.51
N ILE A 18 -2.33 -28.08 -17.92
CA ILE A 18 -3.09 -26.81 -17.88
C ILE A 18 -2.39 -25.79 -16.97
N VAL A 19 -1.88 -26.20 -15.81
CA VAL A 19 -1.11 -25.31 -14.92
C VAL A 19 0.21 -24.89 -15.57
N LEU A 20 0.88 -25.78 -16.30
CA LEU A 20 2.06 -25.45 -17.10
C LEU A 20 1.73 -24.49 -18.26
N ALA A 21 0.56 -24.62 -18.89
CA ALA A 21 0.10 -23.67 -19.92
C ALA A 21 -0.11 -22.26 -19.33
N PHE A 22 -0.74 -22.15 -18.15
CA PHE A 22 -0.91 -20.86 -17.45
C PHE A 22 0.40 -20.26 -16.92
N LEU A 23 1.42 -21.08 -16.62
CA LEU A 23 2.77 -20.60 -16.24
C LEU A 23 3.61 -20.15 -17.45
N ILE A 24 3.28 -20.61 -18.66
CA ILE A 24 3.94 -20.21 -19.92
C ILE A 24 3.19 -19.06 -20.62
N GLU A 25 1.93 -18.80 -20.27
CA GLU A 25 1.12 -17.72 -20.87
C GLU A 25 1.68 -16.28 -20.75
N PRO A 26 2.60 -15.90 -19.83
CA PRO A 26 3.27 -14.59 -19.94
C PRO A 26 4.20 -14.48 -21.17
N LEU A 27 4.55 -15.59 -21.82
CA LEU A 27 5.40 -15.61 -23.02
C LEU A 27 4.60 -15.64 -24.34
N ALA A 28 3.27 -15.78 -24.27
CA ALA A 28 2.41 -15.90 -25.47
C ALA A 28 1.42 -14.73 -25.65
N SER A 29 1.32 -13.80 -24.71
CA SER A 29 0.59 -12.55 -24.94
C SER A 29 1.49 -11.54 -25.66
N SER A 30 1.51 -11.62 -27.00
CA SER A 30 1.91 -10.47 -27.82
C SER A 30 0.98 -9.29 -27.52
N PRO A 31 1.48 -8.11 -27.11
CA PRO A 31 0.76 -6.88 -27.38
C PRO A 31 0.83 -6.70 -28.90
N ARG A 32 -0.32 -6.84 -29.55
CA ARG A 32 -0.49 -6.52 -30.96
C ARG A 32 -0.45 -4.99 -31.10
N ASN A 33 0.75 -4.39 -31.02
CA ASN A 33 0.99 -2.98 -31.30
C ASN A 33 2.02 -2.87 -32.44
N GLY A 34 1.57 -2.33 -33.57
CA GLY A 34 2.41 -1.62 -34.54
C GLY A 34 3.35 -2.48 -35.38
N SER A 35 2.95 -2.72 -36.64
CA SER A 35 3.88 -2.98 -37.72
C SER A 35 4.80 -1.76 -37.90
N GLY A 36 5.93 -1.75 -37.20
CA GLY A 36 7.05 -0.86 -37.49
C GLY A 36 7.91 -1.49 -38.57
N THR A 37 7.82 -0.97 -39.79
CA THR A 37 8.82 -1.18 -40.84
C THR A 37 10.19 -0.82 -40.27
N GLY A 38 11.06 -1.82 -40.09
CA GLY A 38 12.45 -1.61 -39.74
C GLY A 38 13.12 -0.74 -40.79
N VAL A 39 13.58 0.43 -40.39
CA VAL A 39 14.52 1.24 -41.17
C VAL A 39 15.87 0.55 -41.06
N THR A 40 16.25 -0.18 -42.11
CA THR A 40 17.57 -0.76 -42.29
C THR A 40 18.52 0.32 -42.80
N THR A 41 19.29 0.95 -41.92
CA THR A 41 20.54 1.63 -42.29
C THR A 41 21.50 1.67 -41.10
N GLY A 42 22.55 0.85 -41.12
CA GLY A 42 23.68 0.96 -40.18
C GLY A 42 24.48 -0.33 -39.98
N THR A 43 25.55 -0.48 -40.76
CA THR A 43 26.74 -1.36 -40.59
C THR A 43 26.65 -2.49 -39.55
N GLY A 44 26.19 -3.67 -39.98
CA GLY A 44 26.15 -4.87 -39.15
C GLY A 44 27.53 -5.46 -38.88
N THR A 45 27.87 -5.58 -37.59
CA THR A 45 28.78 -6.61 -37.08
C THR A 45 28.16 -7.95 -37.46
N GLN A 46 28.84 -8.77 -38.27
CA GLN A 46 28.34 -10.09 -38.65
C GLN A 46 28.21 -10.97 -37.40
N LEU A 47 27.00 -11.06 -36.85
CA LEU A 47 26.66 -12.03 -35.81
C LEU A 47 26.88 -13.44 -36.36
N ASN A 48 27.63 -14.27 -35.64
CA ASN A 48 27.87 -15.66 -36.03
C ASN A 48 26.52 -16.40 -36.07
N ALA A 49 26.06 -16.75 -37.28
CA ALA A 49 24.81 -17.48 -37.51
C ALA A 49 24.77 -18.89 -36.88
N SER A 50 25.90 -19.35 -36.31
CA SER A 50 26.05 -20.63 -35.61
C SER A 50 25.79 -20.56 -34.11
N ALA A 51 25.68 -19.37 -33.52
CA ALA A 51 25.50 -19.20 -32.08
C ALA A 51 24.06 -19.56 -31.65
N LYS A 52 23.93 -20.42 -30.63
CA LYS A 52 22.64 -20.86 -30.09
C LYS A 52 21.91 -19.67 -29.43
N LYS A 53 20.67 -19.42 -29.85
CA LYS A 53 19.77 -18.46 -29.18
C LYS A 53 19.30 -19.02 -27.84
N ILE A 54 19.39 -18.22 -26.78
CA ILE A 54 18.97 -18.59 -25.43
C ILE A 54 18.04 -17.51 -24.90
N ALA A 55 16.82 -17.86 -24.51
CA ALA A 55 15.90 -16.92 -23.89
C ALA A 55 16.42 -16.42 -22.54
N GLY A 56 16.27 -15.13 -22.28
CA GLY A 56 16.74 -14.48 -21.06
C GLY A 56 15.92 -13.25 -20.67
N ILE A 57 16.06 -12.86 -19.42
CA ILE A 57 15.41 -11.68 -18.83
C ILE A 57 16.50 -10.78 -18.23
N ALA A 58 16.45 -9.49 -18.55
CA ALA A 58 17.36 -8.47 -18.05
C ALA A 58 16.61 -7.43 -17.24
N LEU A 59 17.22 -6.96 -16.14
CA LEU A 59 16.78 -5.77 -15.41
C LEU A 59 17.78 -4.65 -15.70
N VAL A 60 17.34 -3.58 -16.37
CA VAL A 60 18.24 -2.54 -16.88
C VAL A 60 17.74 -1.15 -16.52
N ASN A 61 18.66 -0.22 -16.28
CA ASN A 61 18.35 1.20 -16.16
C ASN A 61 18.61 1.85 -17.51
N ALA A 62 17.57 2.03 -18.32
CA ALA A 62 17.68 2.65 -19.65
C ALA A 62 17.36 4.14 -19.58
N THR A 63 18.04 4.94 -20.39
CA THR A 63 17.84 6.39 -20.45
C THR A 63 16.86 6.74 -21.56
N VAL A 64 15.89 7.61 -21.30
CA VAL A 64 15.03 8.20 -22.33
C VAL A 64 15.87 9.13 -23.21
N THR A 65 16.02 8.80 -24.49
CA THR A 65 16.85 9.59 -25.41
C THR A 65 16.05 10.47 -26.35
N GLU A 66 14.92 10.00 -26.85
CA GLU A 66 14.11 10.73 -27.83
C GLU A 66 12.66 10.22 -27.80
N TYR A 67 11.72 11.10 -28.11
CA TYR A 67 10.33 10.73 -28.37
C TYR A 67 9.99 10.83 -29.84
N GLN A 68 9.14 9.93 -30.34
CA GLN A 68 8.42 10.20 -31.57
C GLN A 68 7.48 11.40 -31.34
N PRO A 69 7.31 12.31 -32.32
CA PRO A 69 6.56 13.56 -32.15
C PRO A 69 5.04 13.34 -32.15
N SER A 70 4.55 12.48 -31.26
CA SER A 70 3.13 12.15 -31.13
C SER A 70 2.80 11.72 -29.71
N ILE A 71 1.62 12.12 -29.23
CA ILE A 71 1.05 11.72 -27.95
C ILE A 71 -0.28 11.02 -28.20
N ARG A 72 -0.41 9.79 -27.77
CA ARG A 72 -1.68 9.08 -27.65
C ARG A 72 -2.37 9.52 -26.36
N VAL A 73 -3.59 10.02 -26.49
CA VAL A 73 -4.41 10.53 -25.38
C VAL A 73 -5.66 9.70 -25.23
N VAL A 74 -5.83 9.08 -24.06
CA VAL A 74 -7.03 8.32 -23.68
C VAL A 74 -7.93 9.20 -22.82
N ASN A 75 -9.25 9.13 -23.02
CA ASN A 75 -10.26 10.03 -22.45
C ASN A 75 -10.28 11.44 -23.07
N TYR A 76 -10.01 11.55 -24.37
CA TYR A 76 -9.77 12.86 -25.01
C TYR A 76 -10.96 13.85 -24.96
N ALA A 77 -12.18 13.37 -24.70
CA ALA A 77 -13.37 14.22 -24.59
C ALA A 77 -13.22 15.34 -23.55
N GLN A 78 -12.44 15.09 -22.48
CA GLN A 78 -12.19 16.04 -21.39
C GLN A 78 -11.15 17.12 -21.76
N VAL A 79 -10.32 16.89 -22.78
CA VAL A 79 -9.15 17.75 -23.13
C VAL A 79 -9.24 18.46 -24.46
N LYS A 80 -10.41 18.44 -25.13
CA LYS A 80 -10.57 19.08 -26.46
C LYS A 80 -10.12 20.54 -26.48
N GLY A 81 -10.40 21.29 -25.41
CA GLY A 81 -9.99 22.69 -25.28
C GLY A 81 -8.46 22.85 -25.23
N GLU A 82 -7.77 22.02 -24.43
CA GLU A 82 -6.32 22.10 -24.28
C GLU A 82 -5.59 21.61 -25.54
N ILE A 83 -6.10 20.56 -26.21
CA ILE A 83 -5.58 20.12 -27.51
C ILE A 83 -5.66 21.25 -28.54
N LYS A 84 -6.77 22.00 -28.57
CA LYS A 84 -6.92 23.14 -29.47
C LYS A 84 -5.91 24.24 -29.17
N LYS A 85 -5.65 24.55 -27.89
CA LYS A 85 -4.60 25.53 -27.54
C LYS A 85 -3.22 25.09 -28.02
N LEU A 86 -2.87 23.80 -27.87
CA LEU A 86 -1.61 23.27 -28.39
C LEU A 86 -1.49 23.45 -29.91
N GLN A 87 -2.60 23.35 -30.65
CA GLN A 87 -2.63 23.63 -32.09
C GLN A 87 -2.50 25.12 -32.40
N ASP A 88 -3.25 25.96 -31.70
CA ASP A 88 -3.24 27.42 -31.88
C ASP A 88 -1.86 28.03 -31.54
N GLU A 89 -1.14 27.44 -30.59
CA GLU A 89 0.24 27.81 -30.21
C GLU A 89 1.30 27.25 -31.17
N GLY A 90 0.91 26.40 -32.13
CA GLY A 90 1.83 25.77 -33.09
C GLY A 90 2.71 24.66 -32.50
N ILE A 91 2.38 24.15 -31.32
CA ILE A 91 3.07 23.01 -30.69
C ILE A 91 2.56 21.70 -31.30
N ALA A 92 1.25 21.61 -31.54
CA ALA A 92 0.61 20.49 -32.22
C ALA A 92 0.28 20.85 -33.67
N THR A 93 0.48 19.91 -34.58
CA THR A 93 0.21 20.09 -36.01
C THR A 93 -1.19 19.65 -36.38
N TYR A 94 -1.56 18.42 -36.04
CA TYR A 94 -2.87 17.84 -36.30
C TYR A 94 -3.17 16.70 -35.33
N THR A 95 -4.42 16.27 -35.31
CA THR A 95 -4.87 15.17 -34.48
C THR A 95 -5.49 14.06 -35.31
N THR A 96 -5.27 12.80 -34.91
CA THR A 96 -5.82 11.62 -35.57
C THR A 96 -6.69 10.84 -34.59
N PRO A 97 -8.00 10.69 -34.82
CA PRO A 97 -8.85 9.87 -33.97
C PRO A 97 -8.46 8.40 -34.09
N VAL A 98 -8.31 7.71 -32.97
CA VAL A 98 -8.03 6.26 -32.92
C VAL A 98 -9.30 5.49 -32.58
N SER A 99 -10.05 5.98 -31.60
CA SER A 99 -11.33 5.40 -31.17
C SER A 99 -12.27 6.49 -30.64
N ALA A 100 -13.48 6.10 -30.21
CA ALA A 100 -14.45 7.02 -29.64
C ALA A 100 -13.92 7.82 -28.43
N ASN A 101 -12.89 7.29 -27.75
CA ASN A 101 -12.35 7.86 -26.53
C ASN A 101 -10.83 8.05 -26.57
N GLU A 102 -10.22 7.98 -27.75
CA GLU A 102 -8.77 8.06 -27.94
C GLU A 102 -8.39 8.86 -29.18
N ILE A 103 -7.38 9.72 -29.03
CA ILE A 103 -6.84 10.54 -30.11
C ILE A 103 -5.32 10.57 -30.06
N ILE A 104 -4.68 10.63 -31.21
CA ILE A 104 -3.24 10.92 -31.33
C ILE A 104 -3.10 12.42 -31.62
N VAL A 105 -2.33 13.12 -30.80
CA VAL A 105 -1.93 14.52 -31.00
C VAL A 105 -0.52 14.51 -31.59
N ASN A 106 -0.37 14.92 -32.84
CA ASN A 106 0.93 14.98 -33.51
C ASN A 106 1.57 16.34 -33.22
N LEU A 107 2.80 16.32 -32.72
CA LEU A 107 3.56 17.51 -32.34
C LEU A 107 4.54 17.91 -33.45
N VAL A 108 5.08 19.13 -33.37
CA VAL A 108 6.13 19.57 -34.29
C VAL A 108 7.46 18.86 -34.00
N LYS A 109 7.80 18.66 -32.73
CA LYS A 109 9.05 18.02 -32.29
C LYS A 109 8.81 16.96 -31.23
N GLY A 110 9.70 15.96 -31.18
CA GLY A 110 9.72 14.95 -30.12
C GLY A 110 9.98 15.57 -28.75
N ASP A 111 10.87 16.57 -28.66
CA ASP A 111 11.23 17.24 -27.42
C ASP A 111 10.05 17.96 -26.73
N ASP A 112 9.00 18.30 -27.49
CA ASP A 112 7.80 18.96 -26.96
C ASP A 112 6.85 17.97 -26.26
N VAL A 113 7.06 16.65 -26.41
CA VAL A 113 6.17 15.59 -25.91
C VAL A 113 5.95 15.70 -24.39
N PRO A 114 7.00 15.77 -23.53
CA PRO A 114 6.79 15.83 -22.08
C PRO A 114 5.99 17.04 -21.61
N ALA A 115 6.29 18.22 -22.15
CA ALA A 115 5.61 19.46 -21.77
C ALA A 115 4.14 19.47 -22.22
N ALA A 116 3.86 19.01 -23.45
CA ALA A 116 2.50 18.89 -23.97
C ALA A 116 1.70 17.83 -23.20
N ALA A 117 2.31 16.69 -22.89
CA ALA A 117 1.69 15.64 -22.08
C ALA A 117 1.30 16.13 -20.68
N LEU A 118 2.20 16.86 -20.01
CA LEU A 118 1.95 17.42 -18.67
C LEU A 118 0.74 18.37 -18.67
N ARG A 119 0.60 19.21 -19.71
CA ARG A 119 -0.57 20.09 -19.86
C ARG A 119 -1.86 19.31 -20.02
N LEU A 120 -1.84 18.27 -20.84
CA LEU A 120 -3.01 17.43 -21.08
C LEU A 120 -3.41 16.67 -19.81
N GLN A 121 -2.45 16.05 -19.10
CA GLN A 121 -2.74 15.25 -17.91
C GLN A 121 -3.35 16.04 -16.74
N LYS A 122 -3.20 17.38 -16.68
CA LYS A 122 -3.89 18.23 -15.70
C LYS A 122 -5.42 18.12 -15.76
N GLU A 123 -5.94 17.68 -16.89
CA GLU A 123 -7.37 17.43 -17.12
C GLU A 123 -7.74 15.95 -16.93
N ASN A 124 -6.97 15.20 -16.13
CA ASN A 124 -7.21 13.80 -15.75
C ASN A 124 -7.23 12.78 -16.92
N VAL A 125 -6.50 13.05 -18.01
CA VAL A 125 -6.34 12.09 -19.11
C VAL A 125 -5.07 11.26 -18.97
N THR A 126 -5.02 10.13 -19.68
CA THR A 126 -3.79 9.34 -19.80
C THR A 126 -3.09 9.69 -21.10
N THR A 127 -1.79 9.99 -21.03
CA THR A 127 -0.96 10.29 -22.20
C THR A 127 0.17 9.28 -22.34
N LEU A 128 0.26 8.66 -23.52
CA LEU A 128 1.28 7.69 -23.86
C LEU A 128 2.05 8.18 -25.08
N ALA A 129 3.35 7.92 -25.14
CA ALA A 129 4.16 8.26 -26.31
C ALA A 129 5.20 7.18 -26.57
N SER A 130 5.49 6.97 -27.86
CA SER A 130 6.57 6.12 -28.31
C SER A 130 7.91 6.80 -28.05
N VAL A 131 8.80 6.08 -27.38
CA VAL A 131 10.10 6.56 -26.91
C VAL A 131 11.22 5.66 -27.42
N ILE A 132 12.39 6.26 -27.66
CA ILE A 132 13.66 5.56 -27.86
C ILE A 132 14.40 5.58 -26.53
N LEU A 133 14.73 4.39 -26.04
CA LEU A 133 15.43 4.17 -24.78
C LEU A 133 16.82 3.60 -25.08
N THR A 134 17.83 4.17 -24.43
CA THR A 134 19.21 3.71 -24.53
C THR A 134 19.59 2.96 -23.25
N PRO A 135 19.70 1.62 -23.31
CA PRO A 135 20.19 0.83 -22.19
C PRO A 135 21.71 1.03 -21.98
N PRO A 136 22.26 0.59 -20.83
CA PRO A 136 23.71 0.60 -20.62
C PRO A 136 24.43 -0.26 -21.67
N SER A 137 25.69 0.08 -21.98
CA SER A 137 26.50 -0.64 -22.98
C SER A 137 26.69 -2.13 -22.67
N SER A 138 26.55 -2.52 -21.40
CA SER A 138 26.49 -3.91 -20.96
C SER A 138 25.62 -4.04 -19.72
N PHE A 139 24.87 -5.13 -19.62
CA PHE A 139 24.02 -5.46 -18.48
C PHE A 139 23.91 -6.99 -18.29
N GLU A 140 23.50 -7.39 -17.09
CA GLU A 140 23.33 -8.81 -16.75
C GLU A 140 21.97 -9.33 -17.26
N VAL A 141 22.01 -10.48 -17.93
CA VAL A 141 20.83 -11.24 -18.37
C VAL A 141 20.78 -12.55 -17.60
N THR A 142 19.63 -12.83 -17.01
CA THR A 142 19.34 -14.12 -16.37
C THR A 142 18.75 -15.06 -17.41
N THR A 143 19.39 -16.21 -17.63
CA THR A 143 18.94 -17.26 -18.55
C THR A 143 18.77 -18.58 -17.80
N VAL A 144 18.21 -19.59 -18.48
CA VAL A 144 18.14 -20.97 -17.95
C VAL A 144 19.53 -21.59 -17.71
N GLN A 145 20.58 -21.03 -18.30
CA GLN A 145 21.97 -21.50 -18.16
C GLN A 145 22.75 -20.73 -17.08
N GLY A 146 22.12 -19.75 -16.43
CA GLY A 146 22.73 -18.86 -15.46
C GLY A 146 22.74 -17.40 -15.92
N LYS A 147 23.49 -16.58 -15.20
CA LYS A 147 23.65 -15.14 -15.47
C LYS A 147 24.79 -14.93 -16.46
N MET A 148 24.58 -14.07 -17.44
CA MET A 148 25.60 -13.69 -18.42
C MET A 148 25.48 -12.21 -18.77
N ASN A 149 26.60 -11.57 -19.12
CA ASN A 149 26.57 -10.21 -19.61
C ASN A 149 26.12 -10.18 -21.07
N ALA A 150 25.27 -9.22 -21.40
CA ALA A 150 24.89 -8.90 -22.76
C ALA A 150 24.90 -7.39 -23.01
N SER A 151 24.84 -7.01 -24.27
CA SER A 151 24.51 -5.66 -24.74
C SER A 151 23.22 -5.69 -25.55
N THR A 152 22.64 -4.54 -25.85
CA THR A 152 21.57 -4.43 -26.85
C THR A 152 21.63 -3.06 -27.51
N GLU A 153 21.02 -2.94 -28.67
CA GLU A 153 20.87 -1.65 -29.36
C GLU A 153 19.82 -0.78 -28.66
N MET A 154 19.55 0.39 -29.22
CA MET A 154 18.44 1.23 -28.74
C MET A 154 17.13 0.44 -28.85
N ILE A 155 16.28 0.58 -27.84
CA ILE A 155 14.99 -0.10 -27.78
C ILE A 155 13.88 0.94 -27.90
N SER A 156 12.83 0.61 -28.65
CA SER A 156 11.64 1.44 -28.74
C SER A 156 10.52 0.86 -27.87
N GLY A 157 9.82 1.70 -27.11
CA GLY A 157 8.66 1.31 -26.31
C GLY A 157 7.62 2.41 -26.24
N GLU A 158 6.45 2.10 -25.70
CA GLU A 158 5.43 3.10 -25.35
C GLU A 158 5.46 3.29 -23.84
N ILE A 159 5.65 4.54 -23.39
CA ILE A 159 5.70 4.90 -21.97
C ILE A 159 4.79 6.09 -21.68
N ASP A 160 4.66 6.46 -20.40
CA ASP A 160 4.03 7.72 -20.04
C ASP A 160 4.74 8.89 -20.73
N ALA A 161 3.99 9.71 -21.46
CA ALA A 161 4.54 10.79 -22.25
C ALA A 161 5.11 11.93 -21.39
N THR A 162 4.90 11.96 -20.07
CA THR A 162 5.41 12.98 -19.16
C THR A 162 6.85 12.77 -18.69
N VAL A 163 7.47 11.63 -18.98
CA VAL A 163 8.86 11.37 -18.60
C VAL A 163 9.81 12.30 -19.36
N PRO A 164 10.65 13.09 -18.70
CA PRO A 164 11.64 13.93 -19.37
C PRO A 164 12.70 13.14 -20.14
N ILE A 165 13.16 13.72 -21.25
CA ILE A 165 14.36 13.25 -21.94
C ILE A 165 15.56 13.34 -20.98
N GLY A 166 16.39 12.30 -20.97
CA GLY A 166 17.52 12.13 -20.07
C GLY A 166 17.20 11.37 -18.78
N GLU A 167 15.92 11.09 -18.47
CA GLU A 167 15.57 10.32 -17.28
C GLU A 167 15.90 8.84 -17.43
N GLN A 168 16.37 8.21 -16.34
CA GLN A 168 16.63 6.78 -16.27
C GLN A 168 15.38 6.03 -15.77
N LEU A 169 14.98 5.02 -16.53
CA LEU A 169 13.87 4.14 -16.24
C LEU A 169 14.39 2.72 -15.97
N GLN A 170 13.88 2.10 -14.90
CA GLN A 170 14.14 0.70 -14.65
C GLN A 170 13.18 -0.17 -15.47
N LEU A 171 13.75 -0.99 -16.34
CA LEU A 171 13.03 -1.84 -17.28
C LEU A 171 13.35 -3.30 -17.02
N ARG A 172 12.35 -4.15 -17.25
CA ARG A 172 12.52 -5.58 -17.45
C ARG A 172 12.38 -5.88 -18.93
N LEU A 173 13.46 -6.37 -19.53
CA LEU A 173 13.50 -6.79 -20.93
C LEU A 173 13.46 -8.32 -20.99
N ALA A 174 12.60 -8.88 -21.83
CA ALA A 174 12.61 -10.30 -22.14
C ALA A 174 12.93 -10.51 -23.63
N GLY A 175 13.92 -11.35 -23.94
CA GLY A 175 14.36 -11.57 -25.31
C GLY A 175 15.29 -12.77 -25.45
N ASN A 176 15.93 -12.90 -26.61
CA ASN A 176 16.91 -13.94 -26.87
C ASN A 176 18.32 -13.37 -26.81
N VAL A 177 19.21 -14.02 -26.07
CA VAL A 177 20.64 -13.73 -26.08
C VAL A 177 21.32 -14.58 -27.15
N GLN A 178 22.05 -13.94 -28.05
CA GLN A 178 22.91 -14.57 -29.03
C GLN A 178 24.25 -13.82 -29.06
N ASP A 179 25.35 -14.53 -28.82
CA ASP A 179 26.72 -13.98 -28.86
C ASP A 179 26.92 -12.74 -27.96
N GLY A 180 26.34 -12.77 -26.75
CA GLY A 180 26.43 -11.64 -25.81
C GLY A 180 25.59 -10.43 -26.21
N VAL A 181 24.63 -10.58 -27.14
CA VAL A 181 23.68 -9.53 -27.51
C VAL A 181 22.26 -9.99 -27.21
N LEU A 182 21.50 -9.18 -26.46
CA LEU A 182 20.07 -9.36 -26.28
C LEU A 182 19.36 -8.80 -27.52
N MET A 183 18.70 -9.69 -28.26
CA MET A 183 17.96 -9.39 -29.49
C MET A 183 16.58 -10.04 -29.44
N ASP A 184 15.75 -9.80 -30.45
CA ASP A 184 14.37 -10.31 -30.52
C ASP A 184 13.59 -10.01 -29.22
N ILE A 185 13.65 -8.75 -28.75
CA ILE A 185 13.00 -8.33 -27.51
C ILE A 185 11.49 -8.54 -27.64
N ALA A 186 10.97 -9.50 -26.88
CA ALA A 186 9.57 -9.90 -26.90
C ALA A 186 8.71 -9.02 -26.00
N SER A 187 9.27 -8.51 -24.89
CA SER A 187 8.57 -7.60 -24.00
C SER A 187 9.51 -6.57 -23.34
N ILE A 188 8.95 -5.40 -23.08
CA ILE A 188 9.55 -4.31 -22.31
C ILE A 188 8.54 -3.95 -21.24
N ASP A 189 8.85 -4.25 -19.98
CA ASP A 189 8.01 -3.88 -18.84
C ASP A 189 8.70 -2.83 -17.99
N LEU A 190 8.00 -1.74 -17.68
CA LEU A 190 8.47 -0.77 -16.69
C LEU A 190 8.36 -1.34 -15.28
N ILE A 191 9.43 -1.23 -14.49
CA ILE A 191 9.40 -1.65 -13.09
C ILE A 191 8.98 -0.47 -12.22
N PRO A 192 7.91 -0.61 -11.41
CA PRO A 192 7.54 0.40 -10.44
C PRO A 192 8.62 0.58 -9.39
N VAL A 193 8.99 1.83 -9.11
CA VAL A 193 9.88 2.20 -8.02
C VAL A 193 9.02 2.69 -6.85
N ARG A 194 9.26 2.16 -5.65
CA ARG A 194 8.62 2.63 -4.42
C ARG A 194 9.24 3.97 -4.02
N LYS A 195 8.41 4.98 -3.80
CA LYS A 195 8.83 6.29 -3.30
C LYS A 195 7.95 6.74 -2.16
N ASN A 196 8.54 7.47 -1.22
CA ASN A 196 7.78 8.20 -0.21
C ASN A 196 7.55 9.63 -0.70
N ILE A 197 6.29 10.05 -0.79
CA ILE A 197 5.91 11.41 -1.19
C ILE A 197 5.19 12.07 -0.01
N ALA A 198 5.57 13.30 0.28
CA ALA A 198 4.85 14.15 1.22
C ALA A 198 3.64 14.78 0.53
N LEU A 199 2.45 14.53 1.06
CA LEU A 199 1.19 15.05 0.55
C LEU A 199 0.55 15.98 1.58
N ARG A 200 -0.34 16.85 1.11
CA ARG A 200 -1.26 17.61 1.94
C ARG A 200 -2.69 17.19 1.61
N ALA A 201 -3.47 16.85 2.63
CA ALA A 201 -4.90 16.60 2.48
C ALA A 201 -5.70 17.54 3.38
N THR A 202 -6.88 17.93 2.92
CA THR A 202 -7.78 18.84 3.64
C THR A 202 -8.84 18.01 4.36
N LEU A 203 -9.05 18.27 5.65
CA LEU A 203 -10.14 17.64 6.40
C LEU A 203 -11.49 18.14 5.89
N LYS A 204 -12.33 17.25 5.35
CA LYS A 204 -13.69 17.58 4.90
C LYS A 204 -14.72 17.37 5.99
N GLU A 205 -14.61 16.26 6.70
CA GLU A 205 -15.61 15.82 7.66
C GLU A 205 -14.93 15.02 8.76
N LYS A 206 -15.37 15.21 10.01
CA LYS A 206 -15.02 14.30 11.10
C LYS A 206 -16.04 13.17 11.08
N SER A 207 -15.61 11.97 10.72
CA SER A 207 -16.52 10.84 10.58
C SER A 207 -16.67 10.07 11.89
N ARG A 208 -15.58 9.88 12.64
CA ARG A 208 -15.63 9.17 13.94
C ARG A 208 -14.68 9.77 14.95
N LEU A 209 -15.04 9.66 16.21
CA LEU A 209 -14.16 9.90 17.35
C LEU A 209 -13.73 8.55 17.91
N ASN A 210 -12.41 8.38 18.09
CA ASN A 210 -11.83 7.26 18.82
C ASN A 210 -11.23 7.79 20.12
N GLU A 211 -11.81 7.39 21.24
CA GLU A 211 -11.35 7.75 22.57
C GLU A 211 -10.89 6.52 23.33
N GLN A 212 -9.67 6.62 23.88
CA GLN A 212 -9.13 5.65 24.81
C GLN A 212 -8.99 6.28 26.19
N ILE A 213 -9.61 5.63 27.17
CA ILE A 213 -9.55 6.04 28.57
C ILE A 213 -8.97 4.90 29.42
N GLY A 214 -8.15 5.30 30.39
CA GLY A 214 -7.71 4.44 31.49
C GLY A 214 -8.72 4.49 32.63
N VAL A 215 -9.07 3.31 33.11
CA VAL A 215 -9.95 3.09 34.26
C VAL A 215 -9.14 2.39 35.35
N ALA A 216 -9.28 2.87 36.58
CA ALA A 216 -8.67 2.25 37.75
C ALA A 216 -9.16 0.78 37.91
N TRP A 217 -8.25 -0.11 38.31
CA TRP A 217 -8.51 -1.55 38.47
C TRP A 217 -9.77 -1.86 39.28
N GLU A 218 -9.97 -1.12 40.37
CA GLU A 218 -11.03 -1.32 41.34
C GLU A 218 -12.43 -1.00 40.76
N LYS A 219 -12.50 -0.36 39.58
CA LYS A 219 -13.74 0.02 38.90
C LYS A 219 -14.02 -0.78 37.63
N ARG A 220 -13.19 -1.77 37.27
CA ARG A 220 -13.29 -2.47 35.97
C ARG A 220 -14.60 -3.25 35.77
N ASP A 221 -15.26 -3.67 36.83
CA ASP A 221 -16.57 -4.35 36.78
C ASP A 221 -17.71 -3.42 36.31
N GLN A 222 -17.53 -2.10 36.42
CA GLN A 222 -18.46 -1.10 35.90
C GLN A 222 -18.34 -0.95 34.37
N PHE A 223 -17.30 -1.53 33.76
CA PHE A 223 -16.92 -1.36 32.35
C PHE A 223 -17.03 -2.69 31.59
N THR A 224 -18.23 -3.25 31.56
CA THR A 224 -18.59 -4.35 30.65
C THR A 224 -19.09 -3.79 29.32
N ASP A 225 -19.01 -4.57 28.24
CA ASP A 225 -19.55 -4.15 26.93
C ASP A 225 -21.00 -3.66 27.01
N ASN A 226 -21.81 -4.27 27.88
CA ASN A 226 -23.21 -3.89 28.08
C ASN A 226 -23.42 -2.64 28.94
N SER A 227 -22.62 -2.46 30.01
CA SER A 227 -22.79 -1.31 30.91
C SER A 227 -22.31 0.00 30.26
N ILE A 228 -21.22 -0.05 29.51
CA ILE A 228 -20.73 1.11 28.77
C ILE A 228 -21.64 1.40 27.59
N SER A 229 -22.08 0.38 26.84
CA SER A 229 -23.06 0.60 25.77
C SER A 229 -24.33 1.26 26.31
N ALA A 230 -24.83 0.90 27.49
CA ALA A 230 -26.00 1.55 28.09
C ALA A 230 -25.74 3.02 28.52
N LEU A 231 -24.54 3.33 29.03
CA LEU A 231 -24.13 4.70 29.38
C LEU A 231 -23.92 5.59 28.13
N VAL A 232 -23.40 4.98 27.06
CA VAL A 232 -22.93 5.69 25.86
C VAL A 232 -24.04 5.80 24.80
N THR A 233 -24.84 4.76 24.55
CA THR A 233 -25.86 4.77 23.48
C THR A 233 -27.03 5.74 23.71
N GLY A 234 -27.24 6.21 24.95
CA GLY A 234 -28.24 7.24 25.25
C GLY A 234 -27.77 8.68 24.97
N GLU A 235 -26.45 8.91 24.96
CA GLU A 235 -25.85 10.26 24.88
C GLU A 235 -24.94 10.43 23.65
N LEU A 236 -24.57 9.34 22.97
CA LEU A 236 -23.63 9.32 21.84
C LEU A 236 -24.23 8.57 20.64
N ASP A 237 -24.56 9.31 19.59
CA ASP A 237 -25.16 8.79 18.36
C ASP A 237 -24.28 7.71 17.72
N ASN A 238 -24.89 6.54 17.45
CA ASN A 238 -24.27 5.42 16.73
C ASN A 238 -22.91 4.96 17.31
N ALA A 239 -22.71 5.07 18.62
CA ALA A 239 -21.50 4.62 19.28
C ALA A 239 -21.34 3.09 19.23
N THR A 240 -20.17 2.64 18.79
CA THR A 240 -19.69 1.26 18.94
C THR A 240 -18.62 1.24 20.02
N VAL A 241 -18.97 0.68 21.17
CA VAL A 241 -18.03 0.51 22.30
C VAL A 241 -17.24 -0.78 22.09
N LYS A 242 -15.91 -0.72 22.28
CA LYS A 242 -15.05 -1.90 22.38
C LYS A 242 -14.21 -1.83 23.65
N THR A 243 -14.53 -2.67 24.61
CA THR A 243 -13.75 -2.70 25.85
C THR A 243 -12.50 -3.54 25.65
N TYR A 244 -11.32 -2.96 25.86
CA TYR A 244 -10.05 -3.68 25.87
C TYR A 244 -9.57 -3.86 27.29
N ILE A 245 -10.10 -4.87 27.95
CA ILE A 245 -9.59 -5.27 29.26
C ILE A 245 -8.23 -5.90 29.01
N SER A 246 -7.18 -5.27 29.54
CA SER A 246 -5.86 -5.90 29.62
C SER A 246 -6.00 -7.09 30.55
N ASP A 247 -6.25 -8.28 29.99
CA ASP A 247 -6.44 -9.50 30.78
C ASP A 247 -5.20 -9.85 31.60
N ALA A 248 -4.01 -9.39 31.18
CA ALA A 248 -2.73 -9.74 31.80
C ALA A 248 -2.24 -8.71 32.83
N VAL A 249 -2.10 -9.14 34.09
CA VAL A 249 -1.27 -8.45 35.08
C VAL A 249 0.19 -8.84 34.83
N ALA A 250 1.04 -7.91 34.44
CA ALA A 250 2.46 -8.18 34.20
C ALA A 250 3.25 -8.18 35.52
N PHE A 251 4.00 -9.26 35.76
CA PHE A 251 4.89 -9.38 36.92
C PHE A 251 6.27 -8.85 36.59
N LYS A 252 6.79 -7.93 37.42
CA LYS A 252 8.22 -7.65 37.50
C LYS A 252 8.81 -8.35 38.71
N ALA A 253 8.85 -9.66 38.64
CA ALA A 253 9.68 -10.48 39.52
C ALA A 253 10.26 -11.60 38.65
N PRO A 254 11.43 -12.18 39.01
CA PRO A 254 11.82 -13.46 38.46
C PRO A 254 10.77 -14.48 38.90
N MET A 255 9.69 -14.63 38.11
CA MET A 255 8.80 -15.77 38.21
C MET A 255 9.72 -16.98 38.15
N PRO A 256 9.82 -17.79 39.21
CA PRO A 256 10.57 -19.02 39.08
C PRO A 256 9.88 -19.78 37.95
N SER A 257 10.63 -20.24 36.95
CA SER A 257 10.18 -21.15 35.89
C SER A 257 9.66 -22.51 36.43
N ASN A 258 9.37 -22.55 37.73
CA ASN A 258 8.84 -23.63 38.51
C ASN A 258 7.35 -23.81 38.18
N LYS A 259 7.09 -24.73 37.24
CA LYS A 259 5.75 -25.19 36.85
C LYS A 259 4.87 -25.57 38.06
N THR A 260 5.46 -25.99 39.18
CA THR A 260 4.73 -26.32 40.41
C THR A 260 4.09 -25.08 41.06
N LEU A 261 4.79 -23.95 41.12
CA LEU A 261 4.23 -22.69 41.65
C LEU A 261 3.05 -22.21 40.79
N LEU A 262 3.21 -22.24 39.47
CA LEU A 262 2.16 -21.85 38.52
C LEU A 262 0.91 -22.75 38.68
N SER A 263 1.11 -24.06 38.91
CA SER A 263 -0.01 -24.98 39.16
C SER A 263 -0.69 -24.77 40.51
N ILE A 264 0.05 -24.37 41.55
CA ILE A 264 -0.49 -24.08 42.90
C ILE A 264 -1.31 -22.79 42.89
N LEU A 265 -0.78 -21.73 42.27
CA LEU A 265 -1.51 -20.46 42.14
C LEU A 265 -2.84 -20.71 41.43
N ALA A 266 -2.78 -21.41 40.30
CA ALA A 266 -3.93 -21.62 39.45
C ALA A 266 -4.98 -22.61 40.01
N SER A 267 -4.63 -23.42 41.02
CA SER A 267 -5.58 -24.29 41.73
C SER A 267 -6.19 -23.64 42.98
N ASN A 268 -5.53 -22.64 43.56
CA ASN A 268 -5.90 -22.09 44.87
C ASN A 268 -6.68 -20.78 44.79
N TYR A 269 -6.59 -20.06 43.68
CA TYR A 269 -7.18 -18.74 43.55
C TYR A 269 -8.32 -18.71 42.53
N THR A 270 -9.51 -18.40 43.02
CA THR A 270 -10.74 -18.32 42.21
C THR A 270 -10.79 -17.10 41.29
N TRP A 271 -9.85 -16.16 41.45
CA TRP A 271 -9.76 -14.95 40.64
C TRP A 271 -8.89 -15.11 39.39
N ILE A 272 -8.15 -16.22 39.25
CA ILE A 272 -7.35 -16.51 38.07
C ILE A 272 -8.25 -17.05 36.95
N GLU A 273 -8.21 -16.41 35.80
CA GLU A 273 -8.99 -16.81 34.63
C GLU A 273 -8.35 -17.99 33.90
N LYS A 274 -9.21 -18.86 33.34
CA LYS A 274 -8.81 -19.88 32.37
C LYS A 274 -8.91 -19.30 30.97
N ILE A 275 -7.81 -19.32 30.23
CA ILE A 275 -7.76 -18.85 28.84
C ILE A 275 -7.80 -20.02 27.88
N ASN A 276 -8.44 -19.84 26.72
CA ASN A 276 -8.47 -20.85 25.68
C ASN A 276 -7.26 -20.70 24.75
N VAL A 277 -6.36 -21.69 24.75
CA VAL A 277 -5.21 -21.73 23.84
C VAL A 277 -5.38 -22.95 22.92
N SER A 278 -5.65 -22.68 21.64
CA SER A 278 -5.81 -23.71 20.60
C SER A 278 -6.88 -24.76 20.92
N GLY A 279 -8.01 -24.34 21.47
CA GLY A 279 -9.15 -25.22 21.78
C GLY A 279 -9.02 -25.96 23.11
N LYS A 280 -8.02 -25.63 23.95
CA LYS A 280 -7.84 -26.18 25.30
C LYS A 280 -7.88 -25.06 26.31
N GLU A 281 -8.69 -25.22 27.36
CA GLU A 281 -8.62 -24.36 28.53
C GLU A 281 -7.30 -24.61 29.25
N VAL A 282 -6.46 -23.57 29.30
CA VAL A 282 -5.26 -23.52 30.12
C VAL A 282 -5.44 -22.42 31.14
N LEU A 283 -4.81 -22.57 32.30
CA LEU A 283 -4.84 -21.52 33.32
C LEU A 283 -4.07 -20.32 32.77
N GLY A 284 -4.60 -19.11 32.92
CA GLY A 284 -4.05 -17.89 32.33
C GLY A 284 -2.76 -17.39 32.97
N VAL A 285 -1.92 -18.30 33.47
CA VAL A 285 -0.64 -17.99 34.09
C VAL A 285 0.47 -18.27 33.07
N GLY A 286 1.13 -17.22 32.61
CA GLY A 286 2.24 -17.29 31.65
C GLY A 286 3.49 -16.60 32.15
N ASP A 287 4.56 -16.72 31.37
CA ASP A 287 5.82 -16.00 31.56
C ASP A 287 5.67 -14.47 31.49
N ARG A 288 4.58 -14.00 30.88
CA ARG A 288 4.26 -12.58 30.69
C ARG A 288 3.23 -12.02 31.68
N GLY A 289 2.55 -12.85 32.46
CA GLY A 289 1.49 -12.38 33.36
C GLY A 289 0.52 -13.44 33.87
N ILE A 290 -0.46 -13.01 34.67
CA ILE A 290 -1.59 -13.80 35.18
C ILE A 290 -2.85 -13.14 34.64
N ALA A 291 -3.70 -13.94 34.00
CA ALA A 291 -5.03 -13.56 33.60
C ALA A 291 -5.94 -13.55 34.81
N VAL A 292 -6.62 -12.43 35.06
CA VAL A 292 -7.55 -12.29 36.19
C VAL A 292 -8.94 -12.01 35.64
N TYR A 293 -9.94 -12.77 36.09
CA TYR A 293 -11.33 -12.61 35.68
C TYR A 293 -11.75 -11.15 35.66
N HIS A 294 -12.35 -10.71 34.55
CA HIS A 294 -12.67 -9.30 34.30
C HIS A 294 -13.45 -8.62 35.44
N ASN A 295 -14.30 -9.35 36.17
CA ASN A 295 -15.15 -8.83 37.24
C ASN A 295 -14.49 -8.81 38.63
N PHE A 296 -13.23 -9.23 38.77
CA PHE A 296 -12.57 -9.32 40.07
C PHE A 296 -11.89 -7.99 40.45
N THR A 297 -12.52 -7.14 41.25
CA THR A 297 -12.01 -5.78 41.53
C THR A 297 -11.10 -5.65 42.75
N ASP A 298 -10.97 -6.71 43.56
CA ASP A 298 -10.23 -6.68 44.82
C ASP A 298 -8.71 -6.75 44.61
N LYS A 299 -8.12 -5.59 44.33
CA LYS A 299 -6.68 -5.41 44.15
C LYS A 299 -5.88 -5.85 45.38
N GLN A 300 -6.35 -5.52 46.59
CA GLN A 300 -5.62 -5.81 47.82
C GLN A 300 -5.54 -7.32 48.06
N LYS A 301 -6.62 -8.05 47.78
CA LYS A 301 -6.61 -9.51 47.84
C LYS A 301 -5.58 -10.16 46.92
N ILE A 302 -5.39 -9.67 45.69
CA ILE A 302 -4.33 -10.17 44.79
C ILE A 302 -2.95 -9.88 45.37
N ILE A 303 -2.74 -8.67 45.93
CA ILE A 303 -1.48 -8.30 46.57
C ILE A 303 -1.20 -9.25 47.74
N ASP A 304 -2.18 -9.46 48.61
CA ASP A 304 -2.05 -10.30 49.81
C ASP A 304 -1.81 -11.77 49.44
N ASP A 305 -2.58 -12.31 48.50
CA ASP A 305 -2.49 -13.68 48.01
C ASP A 305 -1.10 -13.96 47.39
N LEU A 306 -0.55 -12.98 46.67
CA LEU A 306 0.73 -13.12 45.96
C LEU A 306 1.94 -12.73 46.80
N ALA A 307 1.76 -11.92 47.85
CA ALA A 307 2.82 -11.58 48.81
C ALA A 307 3.36 -12.82 49.52
N ILE A 308 2.53 -13.84 49.75
CA ILE A 308 2.93 -15.16 50.31
C ILE A 308 4.06 -15.78 49.48
N TYR A 309 4.13 -15.48 48.19
CA TYR A 309 5.11 -16.00 47.25
C TYR A 309 6.22 -14.99 46.88
N ASN A 310 6.31 -13.85 47.60
CA ASN A 310 7.22 -12.73 47.29
C ASN A 310 7.05 -12.20 45.86
N VAL A 311 5.83 -12.23 45.32
CA VAL A 311 5.54 -11.76 43.97
C VAL A 311 5.06 -10.31 44.05
N THR A 312 5.81 -9.38 43.45
CA THR A 312 5.38 -7.99 43.29
C THR A 312 4.49 -7.85 42.07
N VAL A 313 3.33 -7.21 42.26
CA VAL A 313 2.31 -7.02 41.23
C VAL A 313 2.22 -5.57 40.79
N SER A 314 2.04 -5.36 39.49
CA SER A 314 1.72 -4.06 38.91
C SER A 314 0.38 -4.17 38.23
N PHE A 315 -0.57 -3.33 38.63
CA PHE A 315 -1.91 -3.31 38.05
C PHE A 315 -1.97 -2.22 36.98
N PRO A 316 -2.05 -2.58 35.69
CA PRO A 316 -2.31 -1.59 34.65
C PRO A 316 -3.73 -1.04 34.79
N GLU A 317 -3.96 0.18 34.29
CA GLU A 317 -5.32 0.68 34.08
C GLU A 317 -6.03 -0.21 33.04
N THR A 318 -7.33 -0.41 33.23
CA THR A 318 -8.19 -1.02 32.20
C THR A 318 -8.42 0.00 31.10
N VAL A 319 -8.17 -0.38 29.85
CA VAL A 319 -8.33 0.53 28.71
C VAL A 319 -9.69 0.33 28.08
N VAL A 320 -10.49 1.38 28.03
CA VAL A 320 -11.77 1.35 27.32
C VAL A 320 -11.60 2.13 26.03
N GLU A 321 -11.91 1.50 24.89
CA GLU A 321 -11.94 2.16 23.60
C GLU A 321 -13.39 2.38 23.17
N VAL A 322 -13.74 3.62 22.85
CA VAL A 322 -15.07 3.93 22.31
C VAL A 322 -14.91 4.59 20.96
N ASN A 323 -15.54 3.97 19.96
CA ASN A 323 -15.60 4.48 18.60
C ASN A 323 -17.02 4.97 18.34
N TYR A 324 -17.21 6.27 18.14
CA TYR A 324 -18.55 6.82 17.92
C TYR A 324 -18.62 7.77 16.74
N SER A 325 -19.81 7.92 16.16
CA SER A 325 -20.03 8.83 15.04
C SER A 325 -19.85 10.26 15.53
N ALA A 326 -18.99 11.02 14.86
CA ALA A 326 -18.78 12.44 15.18
C ALA A 326 -19.82 13.35 14.48
N SER A 327 -20.99 12.80 14.15
CA SER A 327 -22.04 13.49 13.39
C SER A 327 -22.73 14.57 14.23
N GLY A 328 -22.02 15.68 14.47
CA GLY A 328 -22.52 16.85 15.19
C GLY A 328 -21.38 17.57 15.88
N ASN A 329 -21.31 18.90 15.71
CA ASN A 329 -20.29 19.77 16.33
C ASN A 329 -20.37 19.85 17.88
N GLU A 330 -21.17 19.02 18.55
CA GLU A 330 -21.51 19.13 19.98
C GLU A 330 -21.65 17.77 20.68
N SER A 331 -21.11 16.68 20.14
CA SER A 331 -21.13 15.40 20.86
C SER A 331 -20.23 15.47 22.10
N LYS A 332 -20.78 15.14 23.28
CA LYS A 332 -19.99 14.97 24.50
C LYS A 332 -18.87 13.97 24.25
N THR A 333 -17.69 14.20 24.79
CA THR A 333 -16.62 13.19 24.82
C THR A 333 -17.00 12.07 25.78
N LEU A 334 -16.45 10.86 25.58
CA LEU A 334 -16.60 9.77 26.55
C LEU A 334 -16.09 10.20 27.93
N SER A 335 -15.01 10.97 27.97
CA SER A 335 -14.48 11.53 29.22
C SER A 335 -15.51 12.43 29.93
N GLN A 336 -16.27 13.24 29.19
CA GLN A 336 -17.36 14.06 29.76
C GLN A 336 -18.51 13.19 30.28
N VAL A 337 -18.98 12.22 29.48
CA VAL A 337 -20.06 11.29 29.89
C VAL A 337 -19.69 10.54 31.17
N LEU A 338 -18.43 10.09 31.29
CA LEU A 338 -17.96 9.37 32.47
C LEU A 338 -17.69 10.27 33.66
N THR A 339 -17.25 11.51 33.43
CA THR A 339 -17.14 12.51 34.50
C THR A 339 -18.51 12.83 35.09
N GLU A 340 -19.53 13.02 34.26
CA GLU A 340 -20.93 13.21 34.70
C GLU A 340 -21.45 12.01 35.49
N ALA A 341 -21.01 10.79 35.14
CA ALA A 341 -21.30 9.56 35.87
C ALA A 341 -20.46 9.38 37.17
N ASN A 342 -19.65 10.36 37.57
CA ASN A 342 -18.69 10.28 38.70
C ASN A 342 -17.64 9.17 38.57
N ILE A 343 -17.25 8.84 37.33
CA ILE A 343 -16.24 7.84 37.06
C ILE A 343 -14.93 8.52 36.68
N SER A 344 -14.00 8.54 37.64
CA SER A 344 -12.62 9.00 37.40
C SER A 344 -11.95 8.18 36.30
N THR A 345 -11.47 8.86 35.27
CA THR A 345 -10.78 8.27 34.12
C THR A 345 -9.52 9.07 33.80
N THR A 346 -8.53 8.41 33.21
CA THR A 346 -7.33 9.07 32.67
C THR A 346 -7.45 9.05 31.15
N VAL A 347 -7.55 10.20 30.49
CA VAL A 347 -7.59 10.23 29.01
C VAL A 347 -6.21 9.84 28.49
N GLN A 348 -6.13 8.73 27.76
CA GLN A 348 -4.86 8.22 27.26
C GLN A 348 -4.60 8.67 25.82
N THR A 349 -5.60 8.71 24.95
CA THR A 349 -5.48 9.24 23.58
C THR A 349 -6.86 9.58 22.99
N GLN A 350 -6.95 10.72 22.30
CA GLN A 350 -8.12 11.10 21.50
C GLN A 350 -7.68 11.29 20.05
N GLY A 351 -8.17 10.42 19.16
CA GLY A 351 -7.99 10.54 17.72
C GLY A 351 -9.33 10.76 17.03
N VAL A 352 -9.35 11.53 15.94
CA VAL A 352 -10.52 11.65 15.08
C VAL A 352 -10.23 10.91 13.79
N VAL A 353 -11.14 10.05 13.34
CA VAL A 353 -11.14 9.57 11.96
C VAL A 353 -11.82 10.63 11.10
N GLY A 354 -11.03 11.33 10.30
CA GLY A 354 -11.51 12.33 9.35
C GLY A 354 -11.58 11.77 7.94
N LYS A 355 -12.61 12.16 7.18
CA LYS A 355 -12.57 12.10 5.71
C LYS A 355 -11.68 13.21 5.21
N MET A 356 -10.60 12.82 4.58
CA MET A 356 -9.58 13.70 4.03
C MET A 356 -9.72 13.74 2.50
N GLU A 357 -9.54 14.92 1.92
CA GLU A 357 -9.47 15.11 0.47
C GLU A 357 -8.08 15.59 0.08
N ILE A 358 -7.43 14.86 -0.84
CA ILE A 358 -6.31 15.41 -1.61
C ILE A 358 -6.90 16.09 -2.84
N ALA A 359 -6.60 17.37 -3.02
CA ALA A 359 -6.98 18.10 -4.22
C ALA A 359 -6.19 17.56 -5.43
N ASN A 360 -6.72 17.74 -6.63
CA ASN A 360 -5.94 17.59 -7.85
C ASN A 360 -4.72 18.52 -7.76
N ASP A 361 -3.52 17.96 -7.63
CA ASP A 361 -2.31 18.74 -7.44
C ASP A 361 -1.10 18.08 -8.10
N VAL A 362 -0.09 18.91 -8.38
CA VAL A 362 1.22 18.49 -8.86
C VAL A 362 2.19 18.60 -7.69
N ILE A 363 2.74 17.47 -7.27
CA ILE A 363 3.62 17.39 -6.11
C ILE A 363 5.04 17.18 -6.60
N THR A 364 5.91 18.13 -6.30
CA THR A 364 7.33 18.04 -6.63
C THR A 364 8.08 17.34 -5.50
N ASP A 365 8.82 16.27 -5.79
CA ASP A 365 9.71 15.65 -4.81
C ASP A 365 10.99 16.47 -4.55
N GLU A 366 11.80 16.02 -3.59
CA GLU A 366 13.08 16.64 -3.24
C GLU A 366 14.10 16.68 -4.40
N THR A 367 13.89 15.90 -5.44
CA THR A 367 14.71 15.89 -6.66
C THR A 367 14.19 16.83 -7.74
N GLY A 368 13.12 17.60 -7.45
CA GLY A 368 12.49 18.50 -8.42
C GLY A 368 11.55 17.79 -9.39
N ARG A 369 11.14 16.54 -9.12
CA ARG A 369 10.26 15.78 -10.02
C ARG A 369 8.81 15.93 -9.64
N ASP A 370 8.00 16.30 -10.63
CA ASP A 370 6.57 16.51 -10.51
C ASP A 370 5.78 15.20 -10.61
N TYR A 371 4.86 15.01 -9.67
CA TYR A 371 3.92 13.89 -9.59
C TYR A 371 2.49 14.42 -9.65
N ILE A 372 1.68 13.92 -10.58
CA ILE A 372 0.26 14.28 -10.64
C ILE A 372 -0.52 13.37 -9.69
N VAL A 373 -1.16 14.00 -8.70
CA VAL A 373 -2.06 13.32 -7.77
C VAL A 373 -3.49 13.66 -8.15
N GLY A 374 -4.25 12.63 -8.55
CA GLY A 374 -5.68 12.78 -8.79
C GLY A 374 -6.44 13.01 -7.48
N GLN A 375 -7.54 13.74 -7.57
CA GLN A 375 -8.42 14.05 -6.45
C GLN A 375 -8.88 12.75 -5.82
N LYS A 376 -8.67 12.64 -4.51
CA LYS A 376 -8.99 11.41 -3.80
C LYS A 376 -9.44 11.67 -2.38
N GLU A 377 -10.54 11.03 -2.02
CA GLU A 377 -11.03 10.96 -0.65
C GLU A 377 -10.54 9.68 0.04
N PHE A 378 -10.17 9.79 1.31
CA PHE A 378 -9.78 8.66 2.16
C PHE A 378 -10.08 8.98 3.62
N GLU A 379 -10.13 7.94 4.47
CA GLU A 379 -10.25 8.11 5.92
C GLU A 379 -8.88 8.01 6.58
N SER A 380 -8.60 8.87 7.56
CA SER A 380 -7.35 8.83 8.34
C SER A 380 -7.55 9.30 9.77
N VAL A 381 -6.70 8.80 10.69
CA VAL A 381 -6.67 9.27 12.07
C VAL A 381 -5.88 10.59 12.13
N ILE A 382 -6.52 11.62 12.65
CA ILE A 382 -5.97 12.97 12.79
C ILE A 382 -6.13 13.47 14.23
N PRO A 383 -5.34 14.47 14.65
CA PRO A 383 -5.52 15.14 15.93
C PRO A 383 -6.94 15.69 16.08
N ALA A 384 -7.54 15.52 17.27
CA ALA A 384 -8.95 15.87 17.49
C ALA A 384 -9.25 17.37 17.35
N ASP A 385 -8.26 18.21 17.60
CA ASP A 385 -8.27 19.66 17.47
C ASP A 385 -8.13 20.16 16.02
N THR A 386 -7.89 19.26 15.05
CA THR A 386 -7.85 19.61 13.62
C THR A 386 -9.21 20.19 13.19
N ALA A 387 -9.20 21.40 12.65
CA ALA A 387 -10.41 22.07 12.16
C ALA A 387 -10.82 21.55 10.77
N ILE A 388 -12.13 21.50 10.49
CA ILE A 388 -12.62 21.23 9.12
C ILE A 388 -12.08 22.33 8.19
N GLY A 389 -11.55 21.93 7.03
CA GLY A 389 -10.85 22.82 6.09
C GLY A 389 -9.36 22.98 6.37
N GLN A 390 -8.84 22.47 7.50
CA GLN A 390 -7.40 22.50 7.78
C GLN A 390 -6.65 21.46 6.94
N SER A 391 -5.48 21.88 6.44
CA SER A 391 -4.56 21.01 5.71
C SER A 391 -3.66 20.25 6.68
N VAL A 392 -3.61 18.92 6.52
CA VAL A 392 -2.76 18.01 7.29
C VAL A 392 -1.72 17.39 6.34
N ALA A 393 -0.48 17.30 6.80
CA ALA A 393 0.60 16.68 6.04
C ALA A 393 0.65 15.16 6.29
N PHE A 394 0.88 14.39 5.24
CA PHE A 394 1.00 12.94 5.28
C PHE A 394 2.23 12.49 4.49
N SER A 395 2.88 11.44 4.93
CA SER A 395 3.85 10.71 4.10
C SER A 395 3.18 9.46 3.55
N MET A 396 3.30 9.23 2.25
CA MET A 396 2.70 8.08 1.58
C MET A 396 3.74 7.35 0.75
N GLU A 397 3.80 6.03 0.92
CA GLU A 397 4.56 5.17 0.01
C GLU A 397 3.73 4.94 -1.25
N VAL A 398 4.29 5.27 -2.41
CA VAL A 398 3.67 5.09 -3.71
C VAL A 398 4.53 4.25 -4.62
N ASN A 399 3.89 3.45 -5.45
CA ASN A 399 4.54 2.83 -6.61
C ASN A 399 4.50 3.82 -7.77
N VAL A 400 5.66 4.35 -8.12
CA VAL A 400 5.85 5.26 -9.26
C VAL A 400 6.30 4.44 -10.46
N VAL A 401 5.60 4.60 -11.58
CA VAL A 401 6.07 4.15 -12.88
C VAL A 401 6.13 5.37 -13.78
N ALA A 402 7.31 5.69 -14.32
CA ALA A 402 7.44 6.74 -15.34
C ALA A 402 6.80 8.08 -14.90
N ASN A 403 7.12 8.55 -13.69
CA ASN A 403 6.56 9.77 -13.05
C ASN A 403 5.05 9.77 -12.77
N ARG A 404 4.36 8.66 -13.00
CA ARG A 404 2.95 8.51 -12.61
C ARG A 404 2.83 7.73 -11.31
N ILE A 405 2.02 8.27 -10.39
CA ILE A 405 1.55 7.51 -9.23
C ILE A 405 0.51 6.50 -9.76
N VAL A 406 0.92 5.22 -9.86
CA VAL A 406 0.13 4.19 -10.54
C VAL A 406 -1.12 3.80 -9.77
N LYS A 407 -1.04 3.82 -8.44
CA LYS A 407 -2.18 3.52 -7.58
C LYS A 407 -1.88 3.99 -6.17
N ILE A 408 -2.77 4.80 -5.63
CA ILE A 408 -2.87 5.01 -4.19
C ILE A 408 -3.82 3.92 -3.69
N ASN A 409 -3.36 2.90 -2.96
CA ASN A 409 -4.30 2.03 -2.25
C ASN A 409 -4.69 2.69 -0.93
N SER A 410 -5.96 2.61 -0.57
CA SER A 410 -6.44 3.11 0.73
C SER A 410 -5.79 2.39 1.93
N ALA A 411 -5.36 1.14 1.74
CA ALA A 411 -4.67 0.35 2.76
C ALA A 411 -3.24 0.85 3.08
N ASP A 412 -2.64 1.66 2.22
CA ASP A 412 -1.28 2.21 2.43
C ASP A 412 -1.31 3.50 3.28
N PHE A 413 -2.50 4.01 3.65
CA PHE A 413 -2.68 5.10 4.61
C PHE A 413 -2.53 4.61 6.06
N MET A 414 -1.36 4.09 6.41
CA MET A 414 -0.92 4.00 7.80
C MET A 414 -0.09 5.25 8.11
N GLY A 415 -0.75 6.42 8.08
CA GLY A 415 -0.11 7.69 8.39
C GLY A 415 0.40 7.68 9.83
N ARG A 416 1.72 7.60 10.03
CA ARG A 416 2.31 8.11 11.26
C ARG A 416 2.19 9.62 11.19
N LEU A 417 1.37 10.21 12.06
CA LEU A 417 1.36 11.65 12.28
C LEU A 417 2.78 12.07 12.61
N GLY A 418 3.44 12.76 11.68
CA GLY A 418 4.69 13.44 11.97
C GLY A 418 4.36 14.55 12.95
N THR A 419 4.81 14.43 14.20
CA THR A 419 4.84 15.55 15.13
C THR A 419 5.82 16.56 14.52
N GLY A 420 5.27 17.66 13.99
CA GLY A 420 6.06 18.84 13.63
C GLY A 420 6.69 19.47 14.85
#